data_AF-A0A519WSW5-F1
#
_entry.id   AF-A0A519WSW5-F1
#
_cell.length_a   1.000
_cell.length_b   1.000
_cell.length_c   1.000
_cell.angle_alpha   90.00
_cell.angle_beta   90.00
_cell.angle_gamma   90.00
#
_symmetry.space_group_name_H-M   'P 1'
#
loop_
_entity.id
_entity.type
_entity.pdbx_description
1 polymer ?
#
loop_
_entity_poly.entity_id
_entity_poly.type
_entity_poly.pdbx_seq_one_letter_code
_entity_poly.pdbx_strand_id
1 'polypeptide(L)' 'LAQYAYLQKRKGFKPLLLLDDIFDKLDDNRMHKLMEMVSHQDFGQIFITDTGRERLLFIFNKINVQVTLFDVTNGSVNHA' A
#
# COMPACT_ATOMS: atom_id res chain seq x y z
N LEU A 1 -0.79 -2.09 -11.74
CA LEU A 1 -2.23 -2.45 -11.58
C LEU A 1 -2.76 -3.40 -12.66
N ALA A 2 -2.47 -3.21 -13.96
CA ALA A 2 -2.93 -4.13 -15.01
C ALA A 2 -2.55 -5.61 -14.77
N GLN A 3 -1.35 -5.87 -14.25
CA GLN A 3 -0.90 -7.22 -13.89
C GLN A 3 -1.73 -7.83 -12.76
N TYR A 4 -2.08 -7.05 -11.72
CA TYR A 4 -2.97 -7.48 -10.64
C TYR A 4 -4.33 -7.90 -11.21
N ALA A 5 -4.94 -7.06 -12.04
CA ALA A 5 -6.24 -7.34 -12.66
C ALA A 5 -6.19 -8.59 -13.54
N TYR A 6 -5.11 -8.76 -14.30
CA TYR A 6 -4.88 -9.96 -15.11
C TYR A 6 -4.76 -11.22 -14.24
N LEU A 7 -3.99 -11.16 -13.15
CA LEU A 7 -3.82 -12.27 -12.21
C LEU A 7 -5.11 -12.63 -11.50
N GLN A 8 -5.85 -11.63 -11.01
CA GLN A 8 -7.16 -11.84 -10.38
C GLN A 8 -8.12 -12.55 -11.34
N LYS A 9 -8.21 -12.07 -12.59
CA LYS A 9 -9.05 -12.69 -13.63
C LYS A 9 -8.64 -14.12 -13.95
N ARG A 10 -7.33 -14.43 -13.96
CA ARG A 10 -6.79 -15.76 -14.27
C ARG A 10 -6.89 -16.75 -13.10
N LYS A 11 -6.75 -16.27 -11.86
CA LYS A 11 -6.66 -17.11 -10.66
C LYS A 11 -7.98 -17.23 -9.90
N GLY A 12 -8.93 -16.34 -10.12
CA GLY A 12 -10.24 -16.36 -9.48
C GLY A 12 -10.25 -15.84 -8.03
N PHE A 13 -9.12 -15.37 -7.51
CA PHE A 13 -9.01 -14.72 -6.20
C PHE A 13 -8.17 -13.45 -6.29
N LYS A 14 -8.33 -12.55 -5.32
CA LYS A 14 -7.56 -11.31 -5.20
C LYS A 14 -6.12 -11.63 -4.78
N PRO A 15 -5.10 -11.37 -5.60
CA PRO A 15 -3.72 -11.63 -5.21
C PRO A 15 -3.24 -10.63 -4.13
N LEU A 16 -2.11 -10.93 -3.50
CA LEU A 16 -1.42 -9.98 -2.62
C LEU A 16 -0.68 -8.95 -3.48
N LEU A 17 -0.85 -7.67 -3.17
CA LEU A 17 -0.16 -6.58 -3.83
C LEU A 17 0.98 -6.08 -2.94
N LEU A 18 2.22 -6.22 -3.40
CA LEU A 18 3.39 -5.65 -2.76
C LEU A 18 3.84 -4.42 -3.54
N LEU A 19 3.99 -3.30 -2.85
CA LEU A 19 4.52 -2.06 -3.39
C LEU A 19 5.80 -1.75 -2.63
N ASP A 20 6.93 -1.89 -3.32
CA ASP A 20 8.25 -1.64 -2.75
C ASP A 20 8.69 -0.20 -2.99
N ASP A 21 9.20 0.44 -1.94
CA ASP A 21 9.74 1.81 -1.94
C ASP A 21 8.89 2.80 -2.74
N ILE A 22 7.65 3.00 -2.28
CA ILE A 22 6.61 3.63 -3.11
C ILE A 22 6.89 5.10 -3.38
N PHE A 23 7.66 5.74 -2.49
CA PHE A 23 7.97 7.15 -2.55
C PHE A 23 8.94 7.51 -3.69
N ASP A 24 9.99 6.71 -3.92
CA ASP A 24 10.92 6.93 -5.04
C ASP A 24 10.24 6.80 -6.41
N LYS A 25 9.06 6.17 -6.46
CA LYS A 25 8.32 5.91 -7.69
C LYS A 25 7.14 6.84 -7.93
N LEU A 26 6.63 7.54 -6.91
CA LEU A 26 5.35 8.25 -6.98
C LEU A 26 5.37 9.59 -6.23
N ASP A 27 4.96 10.65 -6.93
CA ASP A 27 4.66 11.95 -6.32
C ASP A 27 3.40 11.91 -5.41
N ASP A 28 3.18 12.96 -4.62
CA ASP A 28 2.02 13.10 -3.72
C ASP A 28 0.66 12.82 -4.37
N ASN A 29 0.46 13.31 -5.59
CA ASN A 29 -0.81 13.19 -6.26
C ASN A 29 -1.04 11.75 -6.73
N ARG A 30 0.02 11.09 -7.21
CA ARG A 30 -0.04 9.68 -7.61
C ARG A 30 -0.20 8.76 -6.40
N MET A 31 0.51 9.04 -5.32
CA MET A 31 0.34 8.40 -4.01
C MET A 31 -1.12 8.46 -3.58
N HIS A 32 -1.72 9.66 -3.55
CA HIS A 32 -3.10 9.85 -3.13
C HIS A 32 -4.08 9.07 -4.01
N LYS A 33 -3.93 9.12 -5.33
CA LYS A 33 -4.77 8.34 -6.26
C LYS A 33 -4.62 6.83 -6.04
N LEU A 34 -3.39 6.35 -5.85
CA LEU A 34 -3.17 4.94 -5.54
C LEU A 34 -3.87 4.56 -4.24
N MET A 35 -3.78 5.42 -3.22
CA MET A 35 -4.41 5.22 -1.92
C MET A 35 -5.95 5.25 -1.97
N GLU A 36 -6.54 6.11 -2.80
CA GLU A 36 -7.98 6.08 -3.08
C GLU A 36 -8.41 4.80 -3.81
N MET A 37 -7.63 4.36 -4.80
CA MET A 37 -7.92 3.13 -5.52
C MET A 37 -7.87 1.89 -4.61
N VAL A 38 -6.95 1.86 -3.63
CA VAL A 38 -6.87 0.75 -2.68
C VAL A 38 -7.93 0.82 -1.58
N SER A 39 -8.43 2.01 -1.24
CA SER A 39 -9.50 2.16 -0.24
C SER A 39 -10.85 1.62 -0.72
N HIS A 40 -11.08 1.57 -2.04
CA HIS A 40 -12.34 1.11 -2.65
C HIS A 40 -12.55 -0.42 -2.67
N GLN A 41 -11.85 -1.19 -1.84
CA GLN A 41 -11.96 -2.66 -1.73
C GLN A 41 -11.72 -3.44 -3.05
N ASP A 42 -11.32 -2.79 -4.14
CA ASP A 42 -10.99 -3.44 -5.41
C ASP A 42 -9.79 -4.39 -5.26
N PHE A 43 -8.94 -4.10 -4.28
CA PHE A 43 -7.74 -4.85 -3.95
C PHE A 43 -7.98 -5.83 -2.78
N GLY A 44 -7.18 -6.88 -2.74
CA GLY A 44 -7.11 -7.81 -1.61
C GLY A 44 -6.21 -7.27 -0.52
N GLN A 45 -5.28 -8.10 -0.06
CA GLN A 45 -4.26 -7.68 0.89
C GLN A 45 -3.14 -6.90 0.21
N ILE A 46 -2.70 -5.82 0.84
CA ILE A 46 -1.68 -4.91 0.31
C ILE A 46 -0.58 -4.74 1.35
N PHE A 47 0.66 -4.84 0.90
CA PHE A 47 1.85 -4.48 1.66
C PHE A 47 2.59 -3.34 0.96
N ILE A 48 2.97 -2.35 1.75
CA ILE A 48 3.67 -1.15 1.31
C ILE A 48 4.94 -1.05 2.15
N THR A 49 6.08 -0.89 1.50
CA THR A 49 7.34 -0.52 2.17
C THR A 49 7.68 0.91 1.82
N ASP A 50 8.20 1.65 2.79
CA ASP A 50 8.53 3.05 2.62
C ASP A 50 9.50 3.49 3.73
N THR A 51 10.21 4.60 3.48
CA THR A 51 11.10 5.22 4.47
C THR A 51 10.48 6.46 5.15
N GLY A 52 9.36 6.97 4.64
CA GLY A 52 8.68 8.20 5.06
C GLY A 52 7.41 7.97 5.89
N ARG A 53 7.57 7.49 7.14
CA ARG A 53 6.47 7.19 8.07
C ARG A 53 5.42 8.31 8.23
N GLU A 54 5.84 9.54 8.47
CA GLU A 54 4.92 10.66 8.76
C GLU A 54 3.95 10.93 7.61
N ARG A 55 4.45 10.83 6.38
CA ARG A 55 3.66 11.08 5.17
C ARG A 55 2.68 9.96 4.89
N LEU A 56 3.10 8.71 5.08
CA LEU A 56 2.23 7.55 5.04
C LEU A 56 1.06 7.71 6.02
N LEU A 57 1.36 8.04 7.28
CA LEU A 57 0.36 8.31 8.31
C LEU A 57 -0.58 9.45 7.89
N PHE A 58 -0.05 10.56 7.38
CA PHE A 58 -0.87 11.68 6.93
C PHE A 58 -1.87 11.28 5.84
N ILE A 59 -1.42 10.54 4.82
CA ILE A 59 -2.28 10.12 3.71
C ILE A 59 -3.32 9.10 4.17
N PHE A 60 -2.91 8.10 4.95
CA PHE A 60 -3.81 7.05 5.45
C PHE A 60 -4.86 7.61 6.43
N ASN A 61 -4.49 8.58 7.25
CA ASN A 61 -5.45 9.30 8.09
C ASN A 61 -6.46 10.09 7.25
N LYS A 62 -6.03 10.72 6.15
CA LYS A 62 -6.90 11.52 5.28
C LYS A 62 -7.95 10.69 4.54
N ILE A 63 -7.58 9.48 4.11
CA ILE A 63 -8.47 8.55 3.39
C ILE A 63 -9.32 7.68 4.34
N ASN A 64 -9.10 7.79 5.66
CA ASN A 64 -9.81 7.07 6.72
C ASN A 64 -9.79 5.53 6.54
N VAL A 65 -8.62 4.99 6.19
CA VAL A 65 -8.40 3.54 6.02
C VAL A 65 -7.62 3.01 7.22
N GLN A 66 -8.09 1.90 7.78
CA GLN A 66 -7.35 1.21 8.84
C GLN A 66 -6.08 0.58 8.26
N VAL A 67 -4.94 0.94 8.82
CA VAL A 67 -3.64 0.37 8.46
C VAL A 67 -2.96 -0.22 9.67
N THR A 68 -2.30 -1.35 9.46
CA THR A 68 -1.38 -1.93 10.44
C THR A 68 0.03 -1.50 10.06
N LEU A 69 0.70 -0.79 10.96
CA LEU A 69 2.04 -0.29 10.74
C LEU A 69 3.07 -1.17 11.44
N PHE A 70 4.17 -1.42 10.73
CA PHE A 70 5.30 -2.15 11.24
C PHE A 70 6.56 -1.33 11.01
N ASP A 71 7.32 -1.10 12.07
CA ASP A 71 8.62 -0.46 11.99
C ASP A 71 9.71 -1.52 11.86
N VAL A 72 10.58 -1.33 10.87
CA VAL A 72 11.71 -2.22 10.63
C VAL A 72 13.01 -1.50 10.97
N THR A 73 13.74 -1.97 11.97
CA THR A 73 15.02 -1.39 12.40
C THR A 73 16.06 -2.49 12.61
N ASN A 74 17.22 -2.37 11.96
CA ASN A 74 18.32 -3.34 12.04
C ASN A 74 17.88 -4.81 11.87
N GLY A 75 16.97 -5.07 10.92
CA GLY A 75 16.44 -6.42 10.65
C GLY A 75 15.41 -6.92 11.67
N SER A 76 15.03 -6.12 12.67
CA SER A 76 13.97 -6.41 13.63
C SER A 76 12.67 -5.72 13.19
N VAL A 77 11.53 -6.40 13.36
CA VAL A 77 10.20 -5.86 13.04
C VAL A 77 9.42 -5.64 14.32
N ASN A 78 8.91 -4.43 14.52
CA ASN A 78 8.06 -4.07 15.65
C ASN A 78 6.69 -3.61 15.15
N HIS A 79 5.63 -3.99 15.86
CA HIS A 79 4.30 -3.42 15.61
C HIS A 79 4.26 -2.00 16.16
N ALA A 80 3.92 -1.05 15.31
CA ALA A 80 3.87 0.38 15.63
C ALA A 80 2.58 0.79 16.35
#